data_AF-A0A1V8RNZ6-F1
#
_entry.id   AF-A0A1V8RNZ6-F1
#
_cell.length_a   1.000
_cell.length_b   1.000
_cell.length_c   1.000
_cell.angle_alpha   90.00
_cell.angle_beta   90.00
_cell.angle_gamma   90.00
#
_symmetry.space_group_name_H-M   'P 1'
#
loop_
_entity.id
_entity.type
_entity.pdbx_description
1 polymer ?
#
loop_
_entity_poly.entity_id
_entity_poly.type
_entity_poly.pdbx_seq_one_letter_code
_entity_poly.pdbx_strand_id
1 'polypeptide(L)'
;MIDLETLGTAVNCPVVAVGAVYFDPNTGTLGDTFDAAIDIESAMQFGKASGSTIKWWLGQSDAARQKVVRGRQPSDVVFGAFYDFCLKHGDNVKPWGNGSSFDISILEYAFGRILGKPAPWKFWNVRDCRTIKDLADGIVTFEGKLEGTAHTALDDAKHQANYVSVYWQGLRGVTRTPAPATDTGDLLV
;
A
#
# COMPACT_ATOMS: atom_id res chain seq x y z
N MET A 1 -4.15 3.80 0.75
CA MET A 1 -3.23 2.85 1.40
C MET A 1 -2.10 2.56 0.44
N ILE A 2 -0.87 2.51 0.91
CA ILE A 2 0.32 2.27 0.09
C ILE A 2 1.19 1.25 0.82
N ASP A 3 1.71 0.29 0.06
CA ASP A 3 2.64 -0.73 0.52
C ASP A 3 3.74 -0.91 -0.56
N LEU A 4 4.95 -1.24 -0.12
CA LEU A 4 6.12 -1.37 -0.99
C LEU A 4 6.80 -2.71 -0.82
N GLU A 5 7.32 -3.22 -1.93
CA GLU A 5 8.40 -4.20 -1.89
C GLU A 5 9.72 -3.50 -2.20
N THR A 6 10.75 -3.78 -1.39
CA THR A 6 12.04 -3.07 -1.44
C THR A 6 13.23 -4.01 -1.29
N LEU A 7 14.42 -3.54 -1.66
CA LEU A 7 15.69 -4.25 -1.51
C LEU A 7 16.52 -3.75 -0.32
N GLY A 8 15.91 -3.07 0.63
CA GLY A 8 16.58 -2.56 1.82
C GLY A 8 15.58 -1.92 2.77
N THR A 9 16.01 -1.61 4.00
CA THR A 9 15.14 -0.97 4.99
C THR A 9 15.48 0.50 5.28
N ALA A 10 16.58 0.99 4.72
CA ALA A 10 16.96 2.40 4.80
C ALA A 10 16.14 3.22 3.80
N VAL A 11 15.94 4.51 4.10
CA VAL A 11 15.15 5.42 3.27
C VAL A 11 15.62 5.50 1.81
N ASN A 12 16.90 5.23 1.56
CA ASN A 12 17.52 5.23 0.22
C ASN A 12 17.54 3.86 -0.46
N CYS A 13 16.73 2.89 -0.01
CA CYS A 13 16.69 1.59 -0.64
C CYS A 13 15.99 1.62 -2.02
N PRO A 14 16.30 0.66 -2.92
CA PRO A 14 15.56 0.46 -4.14
C PRO A 14 14.13 -0.02 -3.86
N VAL A 15 13.16 0.58 -4.55
CA VAL A 15 11.76 0.13 -4.59
C VAL A 15 11.58 -0.77 -5.81
N VAL A 16 11.04 -1.96 -5.62
CA VAL A 16 10.86 -2.97 -6.68
C VAL A 16 9.39 -3.26 -6.97
N ALA A 17 8.47 -2.89 -6.08
CA ALA A 17 7.05 -2.83 -6.39
C ALA A 17 6.35 -1.75 -5.57
N VAL A 18 5.30 -1.17 -6.15
CA VAL A 18 4.40 -0.22 -5.49
C VAL A 18 2.98 -0.76 -5.61
N GLY A 19 2.34 -0.95 -4.47
CA GLY A 19 0.92 -1.29 -4.37
C GLY A 19 0.17 -0.16 -3.68
N ALA A 20 -0.95 0.25 -4.25
CA ALA A 20 -1.80 1.24 -3.60
C ALA A 20 -3.27 1.04 -3.92
N VAL A 21 -4.11 1.48 -2.98
CA VAL A 21 -5.56 1.49 -3.15
C VAL A 21 -6.14 2.74 -2.51
N TYR A 22 -7.01 3.42 -3.24
CA TYR A 22 -7.88 4.44 -2.66
C TYR A 22 -8.90 3.77 -1.75
N PHE A 23 -9.22 4.39 -0.62
CA PHE A 23 -10.27 3.87 0.25
C PHE A 23 -10.88 4.98 1.08
N ASP A 24 -12.13 4.79 1.47
CA ASP A 24 -12.80 5.64 2.45
C ASP A 24 -12.91 4.90 3.78
N PRO A 25 -12.18 5.32 4.83
CA PRO A 25 -12.22 4.62 6.12
C PRO A 25 -13.59 4.73 6.81
N ASN A 26 -14.44 5.69 6.45
CA ASN A 26 -15.77 5.81 7.07
C ASN A 26 -16.75 4.76 6.57
N THR A 27 -16.65 4.36 5.30
CA THR A 27 -17.51 3.34 4.69
C THR A 27 -16.83 1.98 4.56
N GLY A 28 -15.49 1.94 4.53
CA GLY A 28 -14.72 0.74 4.21
C GLY A 28 -14.63 0.43 2.72
N THR A 29 -15.15 1.32 1.87
CA THR A 29 -15.14 1.14 0.43
C THR A 29 -13.72 1.26 -0.12
N LEU A 30 -13.28 0.25 -0.86
CA LEU A 30 -12.07 0.32 -1.68
C LEU A 30 -12.39 0.90 -3.06
N GLY A 31 -11.50 1.72 -3.59
CA GLY A 31 -11.61 2.38 -4.88
C GLY A 31 -10.52 1.95 -5.86
N ASP A 32 -10.08 2.90 -6.68
CA ASP A 32 -9.03 2.67 -7.68
C ASP A 32 -7.76 2.08 -7.06
N THR A 33 -7.14 1.17 -7.81
CA THR A 33 -5.92 0.45 -7.40
C THR A 33 -4.74 0.76 -8.31
N PHE A 34 -3.54 0.67 -7.76
CA PHE A 34 -2.27 0.71 -8.47
C PHE A 34 -1.45 -0.51 -8.07
N ASP A 35 -0.97 -1.28 -9.04
CA ASP A 35 0.00 -2.37 -8.86
C ASP A 35 1.03 -2.28 -9.97
N ALA A 36 2.27 -1.96 -9.62
CA ALA A 36 3.36 -1.91 -10.56
C ALA A 36 4.61 -2.55 -9.96
N ALA A 37 5.24 -3.42 -10.75
CA ALA A 37 6.57 -3.95 -10.47
C ALA A 37 7.60 -3.21 -11.33
N ILE A 38 8.70 -2.81 -10.70
CA ILE A 38 9.80 -2.05 -11.29
C ILE A 38 10.90 -3.02 -11.69
N ASP A 39 11.50 -2.77 -12.85
CA ASP A 39 12.71 -3.49 -13.26
C ASP A 39 13.82 -3.33 -12.20
N ILE A 40 14.38 -4.46 -11.74
CA ILE A 40 15.30 -4.46 -10.62
C ILE A 40 16.60 -3.70 -10.93
N GLU A 41 17.08 -3.76 -12.18
CA GLU A 41 18.28 -3.05 -12.59
C GLU A 41 18.03 -1.54 -12.60
N SER A 42 16.87 -1.12 -13.10
CA SER A 42 16.42 0.28 -13.01
C SER A 42 16.30 0.75 -11.56
N ALA A 43 15.65 -0.03 -10.68
CA ALA A 43 15.49 0.32 -9.27
C ALA A 43 16.85 0.51 -8.57
N MET A 44 17.82 -0.34 -8.89
CA MET A 44 19.17 -0.28 -8.33
C MET A 44 19.96 0.97 -8.74
N GLN A 45 19.59 1.65 -9.84
CA GLN A 45 20.18 2.95 -10.20
C GLN A 45 19.77 4.07 -9.22
N PHE A 46 18.63 3.89 -8.54
CA PHE A 46 18.05 4.87 -7.63
C PHE A 46 18.03 4.36 -6.18
N GLY A 47 19.02 3.60 -5.74
CA GLY A 47 19.07 3.22 -4.34
C GLY A 47 20.24 2.34 -3.96
N LYS A 48 20.38 2.10 -2.66
CA LYS A 48 21.37 1.19 -2.10
C LYS A 48 20.67 -0.02 -1.48
N ALA A 49 20.80 -1.18 -2.12
CA ALA A 49 20.29 -2.41 -1.55
C ALA A 49 21.08 -2.83 -0.30
N SER A 50 20.40 -3.56 0.59
CA SER A 50 21.00 -4.20 1.75
C SER A 50 21.24 -5.68 1.47
N GLY A 51 22.43 -6.17 1.80
CA GLY A 51 22.73 -7.60 1.75
C GLY A 51 21.82 -8.44 2.66
N SER A 52 21.35 -7.90 3.79
CA SER A 52 20.42 -8.61 4.68
C SER A 52 19.04 -8.78 4.05
N THR A 53 18.53 -7.77 3.35
CA THR A 53 17.24 -7.82 2.65
C THR A 53 17.32 -8.72 1.42
N ILE A 54 18.41 -8.66 0.66
CA ILE A 54 18.66 -9.61 -0.43
C ILE A 54 18.68 -11.05 0.10
N LYS A 55 19.41 -11.31 1.19
CA LYS A 55 19.45 -12.64 1.82
C LYS A 55 18.06 -13.09 2.29
N TRP A 56 17.25 -12.19 2.83
CA TRP A 56 15.88 -12.48 3.25
C TRP A 56 15.00 -12.87 2.06
N TRP A 57 15.09 -12.15 0.93
CA TRP A 57 14.39 -12.47 -0.31
C TRP A 57 14.80 -13.82 -0.90
N LEU A 58 16.09 -14.15 -0.88
CA LEU A 58 16.59 -15.45 -1.35
C LEU A 58 16.04 -16.63 -0.53
N GLY A 59 15.63 -16.38 0.73
CA GLY A 59 14.97 -17.38 1.58
C GLY A 59 13.45 -17.52 1.36
N GLN A 60 12.82 -16.65 0.57
CA GLN A 60 11.38 -16.72 0.32
C GLN A 60 11.02 -17.81 -0.71
N SER A 61 9.73 -18.13 -0.85
CA SER A 61 9.27 -19.08 -1.88
C SER A 61 9.54 -18.58 -3.30
N ASP A 62 9.61 -19.49 -4.27
CA ASP A 62 9.79 -19.15 -5.69
C ASP A 62 8.74 -18.14 -6.17
N ALA A 63 7.48 -18.34 -5.79
CA ALA A 63 6.40 -17.42 -6.12
C ALA A 63 6.64 -16.01 -5.56
N ALA A 64 7.08 -15.89 -4.30
CA ALA A 64 7.40 -14.60 -3.70
C ALA A 64 8.60 -13.93 -4.40
N ARG A 65 9.66 -14.68 -4.71
CA ARG A 65 10.82 -14.16 -5.45
C ARG A 65 10.43 -13.68 -6.85
N GLN A 66 9.57 -14.41 -7.56
CA GLN A 66 9.08 -14.01 -8.88
C GLN A 66 8.33 -12.68 -8.85
N LYS A 67 7.58 -12.36 -7.79
CA LYS A 67 6.91 -11.06 -7.67
C LYS A 67 7.88 -9.88 -7.61
N VAL A 68 9.09 -10.10 -7.09
CA VAL A 68 10.15 -9.07 -7.01
C VAL A 68 10.88 -8.92 -8.34
N VAL A 69 11.16 -10.02 -9.05
CA VAL A 69 11.95 -9.99 -10.30
C VAL A 69 11.12 -9.92 -11.58
N ARG A 70 9.77 -9.93 -11.49
CA ARG A 70 8.87 -9.81 -12.66
C ARG A 70 8.86 -8.42 -13.30
N GLY A 71 9.30 -7.39 -12.57
CA GLY A 71 9.25 -6.01 -13.04
C GLY A 71 10.06 -5.82 -14.32
N ARG A 72 9.51 -5.06 -15.26
CA ARG A 72 10.16 -4.70 -16.53
C ARG A 72 10.08 -3.22 -16.82
N GLN A 73 9.37 -2.47 -15.98
CA GLN A 73 9.14 -1.05 -16.19
C GLN A 73 10.25 -0.23 -15.51
N PRO A 74 10.78 0.82 -16.17
CA PRO A 74 11.71 1.75 -15.55
C PRO A 74 11.13 2.44 -14.32
N SER A 75 12.00 2.79 -13.37
CA SER A 75 11.59 3.44 -12.11
C SER A 75 10.90 4.77 -12.35
N ASP A 76 11.41 5.60 -13.25
CA ASP A 76 10.83 6.91 -13.59
C ASP A 76 9.43 6.78 -14.21
N VAL A 77 9.21 5.80 -15.07
CA VAL A 77 7.89 5.50 -15.64
C VAL A 77 6.89 5.10 -14.54
N VAL A 78 7.27 4.17 -13.66
CA VAL A 78 6.38 3.70 -12.59
C VAL A 78 6.11 4.82 -11.58
N PHE A 79 7.14 5.55 -11.15
CA PHE A 79 6.96 6.67 -10.22
C PHE A 79 6.17 7.82 -10.85
N GLY A 80 6.32 8.08 -12.15
CA GLY A 80 5.50 9.06 -12.87
C GLY A 80 4.02 8.66 -12.89
N ALA A 81 3.73 7.42 -13.27
CA ALA A 81 2.37 6.89 -13.25
C ALA A 81 1.77 6.86 -11.84
N PHE A 82 2.57 6.53 -10.82
CA PHE A 82 2.14 6.53 -9.43
C PHE A 82 1.88 7.95 -8.92
N TYR A 83 2.69 8.93 -9.33
CA TYR A 83 2.47 10.35 -9.03
C TYR A 83 1.11 10.81 -9.54
N ASP A 84 0.80 10.51 -10.80
CA ASP A 84 -0.47 10.86 -11.42
C ASP A 84 -1.64 10.09 -10.78
N PHE A 85 -1.43 8.82 -10.45
CA PHE A 85 -2.38 8.02 -9.69
C PHE A 85 -2.73 8.69 -8.36
N CYS A 86 -1.74 9.16 -7.58
CA CYS A 86 -2.00 9.83 -6.31
C CYS A 86 -2.87 11.08 -6.44
N LEU A 87 -2.73 11.82 -7.54
CA LEU A 87 -3.46 13.07 -7.80
C LEU A 87 -4.80 12.86 -8.52
N LYS A 88 -5.16 11.61 -8.87
CA LYS A 88 -6.35 11.28 -9.68
C LYS A 88 -7.64 11.89 -9.14
N HIS A 89 -7.77 11.97 -7.82
CA HIS A 89 -8.98 12.46 -7.13
C HIS A 89 -8.75 13.81 -6.41
N GLY A 90 -7.70 14.55 -6.79
CA GLY A 90 -7.34 15.85 -6.22
C GLY A 90 -6.03 15.84 -5.43
N ASP A 91 -5.64 17.02 -4.93
CA ASP A 91 -4.33 17.28 -4.34
C ASP A 91 -4.26 17.08 -2.81
N ASN A 92 -5.41 16.86 -2.16
CA ASN A 92 -5.48 16.62 -0.71
C ASN A 92 -5.24 15.15 -0.34
N VAL A 93 -4.17 14.58 -0.89
CA VAL A 93 -3.78 13.19 -0.70
C VAL A 93 -3.38 12.96 0.77
N LYS A 94 -3.93 11.90 1.37
CA LYS A 94 -3.61 11.42 2.73
C LYS A 94 -3.03 10.02 2.63
N PRO A 95 -1.71 9.88 2.38
CA PRO A 95 -1.11 8.57 2.24
C PRO A 95 -1.13 7.84 3.58
N TRP A 96 -1.50 6.56 3.53
CA TRP A 96 -1.44 5.64 4.65
C TRP A 96 -0.39 4.58 4.33
N GLY A 97 0.45 4.24 5.30
CA GLY A 97 1.39 3.11 5.22
C GLY A 97 1.41 2.32 6.52
N ASN A 98 1.70 1.01 6.43
CA ASN A 98 1.77 0.12 7.59
C ASN A 98 3.15 0.17 8.25
N GLY A 99 3.41 1.30 8.90
CA GLY A 99 4.75 1.79 9.16
C GLY A 99 5.03 2.93 8.19
N SER A 100 4.31 4.04 8.35
CA SER A 100 4.42 5.22 7.50
C SER A 100 5.84 5.80 7.46
N SER A 101 6.58 5.68 8.56
CA SER A 101 8.00 6.03 8.62
C SER A 101 8.91 5.15 7.75
N PHE A 102 8.38 4.04 7.22
CA PHE A 102 9.01 3.15 6.25
C PHE A 102 8.53 3.48 4.83
N ASP A 103 7.31 3.05 4.45
CA ASP A 103 6.83 3.13 3.06
C ASP A 103 6.80 4.58 2.55
N ILE A 104 6.22 5.48 3.35
CA ILE A 104 6.00 6.85 2.92
C ILE A 104 7.32 7.62 2.90
N SER A 105 8.19 7.44 3.90
CA SER A 105 9.54 8.04 3.90
C SER A 105 10.37 7.61 2.70
N ILE A 106 10.33 6.31 2.34
CA ILE A 106 11.05 5.77 1.18
C ILE A 106 10.52 6.43 -0.10
N LEU A 107 9.20 6.55 -0.26
CA LEU A 107 8.59 7.22 -1.41
C LEU A 107 8.94 8.69 -1.49
N GLU A 108 8.82 9.44 -0.39
CA GLU A 108 9.17 10.87 -0.33
C GLU A 108 10.62 11.12 -0.74
N TYR A 109 11.54 10.26 -0.29
CA TYR A 109 12.93 10.33 -0.69
C TYR A 109 13.17 9.86 -2.13
N ALA A 110 12.41 8.88 -2.62
CA ALA A 110 12.52 8.33 -3.97
C ALA A 110 12.00 9.29 -5.04
N PHE A 111 10.88 9.98 -4.83
CA PHE A 111 10.35 10.97 -5.78
C PHE A 111 11.38 12.05 -6.14
N GLY A 112 12.08 12.58 -5.14
CA GLY A 112 13.11 13.61 -5.36
C GLY A 112 14.28 13.12 -6.22
N ARG A 113 14.68 11.84 -6.09
CA ARG A 113 15.82 11.28 -6.81
C ARG A 113 15.48 10.68 -8.17
N ILE A 114 14.27 10.15 -8.32
CA ILE A 114 13.81 9.49 -9.54
C ILE A 114 13.17 10.50 -10.49
N LEU A 115 12.32 11.39 -9.98
CA LEU A 115 11.57 12.35 -10.80
C LEU A 115 12.06 13.79 -10.66
N GLY A 116 12.96 14.09 -9.72
CA GLY A 116 13.42 15.46 -9.47
C GLY A 116 12.35 16.37 -8.84
N LYS A 117 11.30 15.82 -8.24
CA LYS A 117 10.18 16.56 -7.62
C LYS A 117 9.75 15.96 -6.29
N PRO A 118 9.15 16.72 -5.36
CA PRO A 118 8.66 16.19 -4.09
C PRO A 118 7.46 15.25 -4.30
N ALA A 119 7.13 14.46 -3.28
CA ALA A 119 5.94 13.61 -3.30
C ALA A 119 4.64 14.42 -3.53
N PRO A 120 3.60 13.82 -4.15
CA PRO A 120 2.34 14.49 -4.48
C PRO A 120 1.39 14.66 -3.28
N TRP A 121 1.93 14.86 -2.08
CA TRP A 121 1.15 15.11 -0.87
C TRP A 121 1.84 16.09 0.06
N LYS A 122 1.03 16.70 0.93
CA LYS A 122 1.52 17.57 2.00
C LYS A 122 2.13 16.71 3.10
N PHE A 123 3.32 17.06 3.62
CA PHE A 123 4.00 16.24 4.63
C PHE A 123 3.18 16.02 5.92
N TRP A 124 2.27 16.93 6.26
CA TRP A 124 1.37 16.79 7.42
C TRP A 124 0.15 15.87 7.17
N ASN A 125 -0.02 15.34 5.95
CA ASN A 125 -1.12 14.44 5.60
C ASN A 125 -0.80 12.95 5.77
N VAL A 126 0.44 12.58 6.11
CA VAL A 126 0.87 11.19 6.30
C VAL A 126 0.13 10.54 7.48
N ARG A 127 -0.28 9.27 7.31
CA ARG A 127 -1.03 8.48 8.29
C ARG A 127 -0.41 7.10 8.47
N ASP A 128 -0.50 6.59 9.70
CA ASP A 128 0.13 5.33 10.09
C ASP A 128 -0.90 4.28 10.50
N CYS A 129 -0.85 3.11 9.86
CA CYS A 129 -1.77 2.01 10.16
C CYS A 129 -1.52 1.38 11.54
N ARG A 130 -0.26 1.37 12.00
CA ARG A 130 0.11 0.76 13.28
C ARG A 130 -0.41 1.60 14.44
N THR A 131 -0.40 2.93 14.31
CA THR A 131 -0.97 3.81 15.34
C THR A 131 -2.47 3.57 15.53
N ILE A 132 -3.26 3.49 14.47
CA ILE A 132 -4.70 3.23 14.62
C ILE A 132 -4.99 1.81 15.10
N LYS A 133 -4.18 0.83 14.69
CA LYS A 133 -4.28 -0.54 15.16
C LYS A 133 -4.02 -0.64 16.66
N ASP A 134 -3.00 0.07 17.16
CA ASP A 134 -2.67 0.12 18.59
C ASP A 134 -3.79 0.78 19.40
N LEU A 135 -4.34 1.91 18.91
CA LEU A 135 -5.48 2.57 19.54
C LEU A 135 -6.74 1.70 19.61
N ALA A 136 -6.95 0.84 18.62
CA ALA A 136 -8.10 -0.05 18.54
C ALA A 136 -7.95 -1.35 19.35
N ASP A 137 -6.75 -1.64 19.84
CA ASP A 137 -6.48 -2.88 20.56
C ASP A 137 -7.36 -3.00 21.81
N GLY A 138 -7.99 -4.17 21.99
CA GLY A 138 -8.97 -4.41 23.04
C GLY A 138 -10.31 -3.66 22.91
N ILE A 139 -10.49 -2.81 21.90
CA ILE A 139 -11.73 -2.03 21.67
C ILE A 139 -12.48 -2.52 20.43
N VAL A 140 -11.75 -2.75 19.33
CA VAL A 140 -12.34 -3.13 18.02
C VAL A 140 -11.59 -4.34 17.47
N THR A 141 -12.33 -5.41 17.18
CA THR A 141 -11.76 -6.61 16.56
C THR A 141 -11.87 -6.54 15.04
N PHE A 142 -10.79 -6.91 14.35
CA PHE A 142 -10.80 -7.16 12.92
C PHE A 142 -10.64 -8.67 12.67
N GLU A 143 -11.66 -9.30 12.10
CA GLU A 143 -11.66 -10.74 11.78
C GLU A 143 -11.30 -11.03 10.31
N GLY A 144 -11.07 -10.00 9.51
CA GLY A 144 -10.76 -10.15 8.10
C GLY A 144 -9.42 -10.86 7.91
N LYS A 145 -9.39 -11.77 6.93
CA LYS A 145 -8.15 -12.44 6.51
C LYS A 145 -7.53 -11.70 5.34
N LEU A 146 -6.24 -11.93 5.10
CA LEU A 146 -5.62 -11.49 3.87
C LEU A 146 -6.28 -12.23 2.71
N GLU A 147 -6.85 -11.48 1.77
CA GLU A 147 -7.35 -12.00 0.50
C GLU A 147 -6.26 -11.78 -0.55
N GLY A 148 -5.90 -12.84 -1.27
CA GLY A 148 -4.80 -12.81 -2.24
C GLY A 148 -3.52 -13.43 -1.69
N THR A 149 -2.38 -12.95 -2.17
CA THR A 149 -1.07 -13.56 -1.87
C THR A 149 -0.22 -12.61 -1.03
N ALA A 150 0.15 -13.03 0.18
CA ALA A 150 1.10 -12.31 1.02
C ALA A 150 2.37 -11.92 0.25
N HIS A 151 2.90 -10.73 0.53
CA HIS A 151 4.01 -10.12 -0.20
C HIS A 151 3.66 -9.82 -1.65
N THR A 152 2.42 -9.35 -1.88
CA THR A 152 2.05 -8.59 -3.07
C THR A 152 1.66 -7.22 -2.54
N ALA A 153 2.42 -6.19 -2.88
CA ALA A 153 2.18 -4.84 -2.39
C ALA A 153 0.70 -4.40 -2.50
N LEU A 154 0.00 -4.72 -3.60
CA LEU A 154 -1.42 -4.35 -3.72
C LEU A 154 -2.34 -5.16 -2.79
N ASP A 155 -2.13 -6.47 -2.64
CA ASP A 155 -2.97 -7.30 -1.77
C ASP A 155 -2.78 -6.87 -0.30
N ASP A 156 -1.53 -6.60 0.07
CA ASP A 156 -1.18 -6.07 1.39
C ASP A 156 -1.80 -4.68 1.60
N ALA A 157 -1.71 -3.76 0.63
CA ALA A 157 -2.37 -2.46 0.71
C ALA A 157 -3.90 -2.56 0.84
N LYS A 158 -4.56 -3.51 0.16
CA LYS A 158 -6.02 -3.74 0.30
C LYS A 158 -6.38 -4.26 1.68
N HIS A 159 -5.66 -5.27 2.16
CA HIS A 159 -5.88 -5.81 3.50
C HIS A 159 -5.67 -4.76 4.57
N GLN A 160 -4.64 -3.92 4.41
CA GLN A 160 -4.36 -2.80 5.30
C GLN A 160 -5.47 -1.75 5.29
N ALA A 161 -5.97 -1.37 4.11
CA ALA A 161 -7.11 -0.47 3.99
C ALA A 161 -8.36 -1.01 4.71
N ASN A 162 -8.61 -2.32 4.59
CA ASN A 162 -9.76 -2.97 5.22
C ASN A 162 -9.70 -2.90 6.74
N TYR A 163 -8.58 -3.32 7.36
CA TYR A 163 -8.50 -3.27 8.82
C TYR A 163 -8.46 -1.83 9.36
N VAL A 164 -7.82 -0.89 8.65
CA VAL A 164 -7.83 0.53 9.03
C VAL A 164 -9.26 1.07 9.05
N SER A 165 -10.08 0.72 8.06
CA SER A 165 -11.47 1.14 8.00
C SER A 165 -12.31 0.60 9.17
N VAL A 166 -12.09 -0.67 9.53
CA VAL A 166 -12.76 -1.31 10.68
C VAL A 166 -12.40 -0.61 11.99
N TYR A 167 -11.11 -0.42 12.24
CA TYR A 167 -10.63 0.28 13.44
C TYR A 167 -11.11 1.73 13.48
N TRP A 168 -11.05 2.44 12.35
CA TRP A 168 -11.55 3.81 12.24
C TRP A 168 -13.03 3.95 12.57
N GLN A 169 -13.87 3.08 12.03
CA GLN A 169 -15.31 3.09 12.28
C GLN A 169 -15.63 2.78 13.74
N GLY A 170 -15.02 1.72 14.28
CA GLY A 170 -15.23 1.31 15.67
C GLY A 170 -14.79 2.38 16.67
N LEU A 171 -13.61 2.99 16.47
CA LEU A 171 -13.11 4.06 17.35
C LEU A 171 -13.94 5.35 17.28
N ARG A 172 -14.65 5.60 16.17
CA ARG A 172 -15.50 6.78 16.01
C ARG A 172 -16.97 6.52 16.37
N GLY A 173 -17.32 5.32 16.83
CA GLY A 173 -18.70 4.93 17.12
C GLY A 173 -19.61 4.93 15.89
N VAL A 174 -19.05 4.82 14.68
CA VAL A 174 -19.82 4.74 13.44
C VAL A 174 -20.41 3.34 13.36
N THR A 175 -21.71 3.22 13.60
CA THR A 175 -22.43 1.95 13.49
C THR A 175 -22.47 1.53 12.03
N ARG A 176 -21.92 0.35 11.70
CA ARG A 176 -22.03 -0.21 10.35
C ARG A 176 -23.51 -0.45 10.04
N THR A 177 -24.07 0.26 9.07
CA THR A 177 -25.34 -0.15 8.46
C THR A 177 -25.04 -1.42 7.65
N PRO A 178 -25.71 -2.57 7.92
CA PRO A 178 -25.52 -3.75 7.11
C PRO A 178 -25.83 -3.43 5.65
N ALA A 179 -25.05 -3.99 4.71
CA ALA A 179 -25.42 -3.95 3.31
C ALA A 179 -26.84 -4.52 3.15
N PRO A 180 -27.72 -3.90 2.34
CA PRO A 180 -29.04 -4.45 2.09
C PRO A 180 -28.88 -5.87 1.57
N ALA A 181 -29.60 -6.82 2.18
CA ALA A 181 -29.64 -8.20 1.73
C ALA A 181 -29.97 -8.18 0.24
N THR A 182 -29.11 -8.77 -0.59
CA THR A 182 -29.44 -9.06 -1.97
C THR A 182 -30.63 -10.00 -1.94
N ASP A 183 -31.81 -9.47 -2.25
CA ASP A 183 -33.03 -10.21 -2.46
C ASP A 183 -32.78 -11.13 -3.66
N THR A 184 -32.33 -12.36 -3.39
CA THR A 184 -32.33 -13.43 -4.38
C THR A 184 -33.78 -13.81 -4.58
N GLY A 185 -34.48 -13.01 -5.39
CA GLY A 185 -35.82 -13.32 -5.83
C GLY A 185 -35.83 -14.72 -6.44
N ASP A 186 -36.51 -15.63 -5.76
CA ASP A 186 -36.92 -16.91 -6.31
C ASP A 186 -37.76 -16.64 -7.56
N LEU A 187 -37.16 -16.85 -8.74
CA LEU A 187 -37.91 -17.10 -9.96
C LEU A 187 -38.40 -18.54 -9.90
N LEU A 188 -39.57 -18.72 -9.29
CA LEU A 188 -40.42 -19.88 -9.54
C LEU A 188 -41.41 -19.53 -10.67
N VAL A 189 -41.43 -20.45 -11.64
CA VAL A 189 -42.30 -20.61 -12.83
C VAL A 189 -41.89 -19.85 -14.09
#